data_AF-A0A848RID3-F1
#
_entry.id   AF-A0A848RID3-F1
#
_cell.length_a   1.000
_cell.length_b   1.000
_cell.length_c   1.000
_cell.angle_alpha   90.00
_cell.angle_beta   90.00
_cell.angle_gamma   90.00
#
_symmetry.space_group_name_H-M   'P 1'
#
loop_
_entity.id
_entity.type
_entity.pdbx_description
1 polymer ?
#
loop_
_entity_poly.entity_id
_entity_poly.type
_entity_poly.pdbx_seq_one_letter_code
_entity_poly.pdbx_strand_id
1 'polypeptide(L)'
;MKKMLLYIVMTFILFVNVFAAEDIQVVLEQPAVSEAKSGDTFKYNLIVNLPKNYKEKYSSFSVTLLFDSAIEVKSTKLLDEEESKGKLDIRETSIKGKNQNIVTINANDLSVIKGYKLNLEIITKIKKDIGSSSNLKNSFVLSYVDKGGETKSDQKNLESSTKTQNGTLSIKDVYQDSSEIVGNTEKNASVRVAIDKKVVANVNSDEKGNFKVENLDLKEGSLIRIVAETKDKEASLDYIVKPKVESKKSTELVTENNEEKDLYSTIKTLEKLTDYVDFAKNLSTAKASNQNEKRIRAAIASAEYVVVKSEVSTEEINKSLEELQKSIEVIRLPYMAGISKDKFAPNEKITRAEAASVLKRIIDDKAIANDTSSFKDVEEGTWYYDNIVFVEKEGLISGYSDGTFRPKEAMTRAQFASMMANYLKLEEGNNPISFKDVKEGFWASKAINTLSSHGIMVGKSKNEFKPNDKITRAEAATIFNKVLDRKVNKSFLDKYSKNTFKDLNRDHWAYYQVIEITAK
;
A
#
# COMPACT_ATOMS: atom_id res chain seq x y z
N MET A 1 48.01 43.70 -34.79
CA MET A 1 46.70 44.40 -34.88
C MET A 1 45.60 43.35 -34.75
N LYS A 2 44.87 43.38 -33.63
CA LYS A 2 43.40 43.55 -33.52
C LYS A 2 42.60 42.26 -33.79
N LYS A 3 42.08 41.64 -32.71
CA LYS A 3 40.66 41.66 -32.23
C LYS A 3 39.80 40.68 -33.06
N MET A 4 38.99 39.80 -32.49
CA MET A 4 37.96 40.10 -31.50
C MET A 4 37.46 38.80 -30.87
N LEU A 5 37.61 38.66 -29.55
CA LEU A 5 37.00 37.60 -28.76
C LEU A 5 35.59 38.07 -28.39
N LEU A 6 34.55 37.42 -28.89
CA LEU A 6 33.16 37.72 -28.54
C LEU A 6 32.77 36.85 -27.33
N TYR A 7 32.78 37.45 -26.14
CA TYR A 7 32.20 36.86 -24.94
C TYR A 7 30.67 36.91 -25.05
N ILE A 8 30.03 35.78 -25.32
CA ILE A 8 28.60 35.59 -25.04
C ILE A 8 28.51 35.04 -23.61
N VAL A 9 28.30 35.94 -22.66
CA VAL A 9 27.86 35.60 -21.31
C VAL A 9 26.39 35.18 -21.44
N MET A 10 26.15 33.88 -21.54
CA MET A 10 24.80 33.33 -21.43
C MET A 10 24.57 32.97 -19.96
N THR A 11 24.02 33.91 -19.21
CA THR A 11 23.56 33.72 -17.83
C THR A 11 22.39 32.75 -17.84
N PHE A 12 22.66 31.45 -17.79
CA PHE A 12 21.63 30.45 -17.54
C PHE A 12 21.35 30.42 -16.04
N ILE A 13 20.30 31.16 -15.64
CA ILE A 13 19.64 30.92 -14.36
C ILE A 13 18.89 29.60 -14.54
N LEU A 14 19.56 28.48 -14.24
CA LEU A 14 18.90 27.20 -14.09
C LEU A 14 18.09 27.25 -12.80
N PHE A 15 16.78 27.43 -12.94
CA PHE A 15 15.82 27.03 -11.92
C PHE A 15 15.91 25.50 -11.77
N VAL A 16 16.81 25.03 -10.92
CA VAL A 16 16.68 23.70 -10.35
C VAL A 16 15.54 23.76 -9.36
N ASN A 17 14.40 23.19 -9.74
CA ASN A 17 13.43 22.71 -8.76
C ASN A 17 14.13 21.59 -7.98
N VAL A 18 14.75 21.98 -6.86
CA VAL A 18 15.21 21.05 -5.83
C VAL A 18 13.94 20.45 -5.22
N PHE A 19 13.56 19.26 -5.65
CA PHE A 19 12.65 18.44 -4.86
C PHE A 19 13.38 18.13 -3.56
N ALA A 20 13.00 18.85 -2.50
CA ALA A 20 13.43 18.53 -1.15
C ALA A 20 12.96 17.11 -0.83
N ALA A 21 13.77 16.31 -0.14
CA ALA A 21 13.30 15.09 0.48
C ALA A 21 12.14 15.44 1.43
N GLU A 22 10.91 15.05 1.07
CA GLU A 22 9.71 15.49 1.80
C GLU A 22 9.44 14.68 3.07
N ASP A 23 10.07 13.52 3.26
CA ASP A 23 9.79 12.60 4.37
C ASP A 23 11.00 12.34 5.29
N ILE A 24 10.71 11.80 6.48
CA ILE A 24 11.74 11.36 7.45
C ILE A 24 12.55 10.23 6.80
N GLN A 25 13.88 10.40 6.74
CA GLN A 25 14.79 9.39 6.21
C GLN A 25 15.56 8.72 7.33
N VAL A 26 15.62 7.39 7.30
CA VAL A 26 16.36 6.59 8.28
C VAL A 26 17.46 5.84 7.55
N VAL A 27 18.70 5.97 8.03
CA VAL A 27 19.89 5.30 7.51
C VAL A 27 20.63 4.66 8.67
N LEU A 28 20.94 3.36 8.59
CA LEU A 28 21.86 2.70 9.53
C LEU A 28 23.23 2.53 8.87
N GLU A 29 24.21 3.29 9.33
CA GLU A 29 25.61 3.08 8.96
C GLU A 29 26.18 1.89 9.76
N GLN A 30 26.72 0.91 9.04
CA GLN A 30 27.35 -0.28 9.62
C GLN A 30 28.87 -0.21 9.45
N PRO A 31 29.66 -0.78 10.38
CA PRO A 31 31.12 -0.85 10.22
C PRO A 31 31.54 -1.64 8.97
N ALA A 32 32.38 -1.03 8.14
CA ALA A 32 32.96 -1.68 6.97
C ALA A 32 34.09 -2.64 7.39
N VAL A 33 33.75 -3.86 7.80
CA VAL A 33 34.74 -4.90 8.13
C VAL A 33 34.58 -6.15 7.29
N SER A 34 35.70 -6.68 6.80
CA SER A 34 35.75 -7.87 5.93
C SER A 34 35.38 -9.16 6.65
N GLU A 35 35.58 -9.19 7.96
CA GLU A 35 35.27 -10.31 8.85
C GLU A 35 34.87 -9.75 10.22
N ALA A 36 33.86 -10.33 10.86
CA ALA A 36 33.36 -10.02 12.19
C ALA A 36 33.57 -11.23 13.10
N LYS A 37 34.45 -11.07 14.09
CA LYS A 37 34.84 -12.12 15.04
C LYS A 37 34.19 -11.89 16.39
N SER A 38 33.99 -12.98 17.12
CA SER A 38 33.52 -12.93 18.50
C SER A 38 34.42 -12.03 19.35
N GLY A 39 33.82 -11.11 20.08
CA GLY A 39 34.51 -10.12 20.89
C GLY A 39 34.72 -8.76 20.20
N ASP A 40 34.62 -8.69 18.87
CA ASP A 40 34.79 -7.44 18.14
C ASP A 40 33.77 -6.39 18.60
N THR A 41 34.22 -5.14 18.67
CA THR A 41 33.38 -4.00 19.02
C THR A 41 33.09 -3.18 17.78
N PHE A 42 31.81 -3.01 17.49
CA PHE A 42 31.30 -2.34 16.31
C PHE A 42 30.52 -1.09 16.69
N LYS A 43 30.80 0.00 15.99
CA LYS A 43 30.07 1.26 16.14
C LYS A 43 29.12 1.43 14.95
N TYR A 44 27.82 1.35 15.25
CA TYR A 44 26.78 1.71 14.29
C TYR A 44 26.38 3.16 14.50
N ASN A 45 25.99 3.83 13.41
CA ASN A 45 25.32 5.13 13.51
C ASN A 45 23.93 5.01 12.87
N LEU A 46 22.89 5.17 13.67
CA LEU A 46 21.53 5.34 13.16
C LEU A 46 21.31 6.84 12.92
N ILE A 47 21.08 7.21 11.67
CA ILE A 47 20.89 8.57 11.21
C ILE A 47 19.43 8.75 10.83
N VAL A 48 18.74 9.66 11.53
CA VAL A 48 17.38 10.09 11.18
C VAL A 48 17.46 11.51 10.64
N ASN A 49 17.25 11.70 9.34
CA ASN A 49 17.15 13.02 8.71
C ASN A 49 15.68 13.45 8.66
N LEU A 50 15.42 14.65 9.17
CA LEU A 50 14.08 15.24 9.24
C LEU A 50 13.95 16.30 8.13
N PRO A 51 12.80 16.37 7.42
CA PRO A 51 12.57 17.43 6.45
C PRO A 51 12.52 18.80 7.14
N LYS A 52 12.84 19.89 6.43
CA LYS A 52 12.95 21.23 7.05
C LYS A 52 11.68 21.70 7.78
N ASN A 53 10.52 21.25 7.34
CA ASN A 53 9.21 21.57 7.92
C ASN A 53 8.67 20.46 8.84
N TYR A 54 9.50 19.55 9.34
CA TYR A 54 9.04 18.39 10.11
C TYR A 54 8.19 18.73 11.33
N LYS A 55 8.43 19.87 12.01
CA LYS A 55 7.64 20.31 13.18
C LYS A 55 6.22 20.76 12.82
N GLU A 56 6.03 21.20 11.58
CA GLU A 56 4.74 21.60 11.03
C GLU A 56 4.04 20.41 10.35
N LYS A 57 4.82 19.43 9.89
CA LYS A 57 4.32 18.24 9.21
C LYS A 57 3.94 17.12 10.19
N TYR A 58 4.72 16.93 11.24
CA TYR A 58 4.60 15.80 12.16
C TYR A 58 4.29 16.22 13.59
N SER A 59 3.57 15.36 14.30
CA SER A 59 3.31 15.46 15.74
C SER A 59 4.28 14.59 16.53
N SER A 60 4.60 13.39 16.03
CA SER A 60 5.57 12.46 16.63
C SER A 60 6.15 11.49 15.61
N PHE A 61 7.28 10.87 15.93
CA PHE A 61 7.79 9.70 15.20
C PHE A 61 8.52 8.71 16.13
N SER A 62 8.64 7.47 15.68
CA SER A 62 9.44 6.43 16.31
C SER A 62 10.24 5.67 15.26
N VAL A 63 11.49 5.35 15.58
CA VAL A 63 12.37 4.49 14.77
C VAL A 63 12.80 3.32 15.65
N THR A 64 12.32 2.12 15.34
CA THR A 64 12.67 0.90 16.09
C THR A 64 13.62 0.05 15.27
N LEU A 65 14.82 -0.21 15.79
CA LEU A 65 15.87 -1.01 15.17
C LEU A 65 16.02 -2.35 15.90
N LEU A 66 15.93 -3.46 15.16
CA LEU A 66 16.21 -4.81 15.63
C LEU A 66 17.59 -5.24 15.12
N PHE A 67 18.49 -5.57 16.04
CA PHE A 67 19.81 -6.08 15.74
C PHE A 67 19.84 -7.60 15.56
N ASP A 68 20.75 -8.07 14.72
CA ASP A 68 21.00 -9.50 14.51
C ASP A 68 21.28 -10.24 15.84
N SER A 69 20.91 -11.52 15.89
CA SER A 69 21.20 -12.43 17.00
C SER A 69 22.66 -12.53 17.41
N ALA A 70 23.59 -12.17 16.52
CA ALA A 70 25.01 -12.20 16.79
C ALA A 70 25.55 -10.89 17.38
N ILE A 71 24.73 -9.84 17.46
CA ILE A 71 25.11 -8.52 17.98
C ILE A 71 24.53 -8.34 19.38
N GLU A 72 25.34 -7.78 20.28
CA GLU A 72 24.93 -7.30 21.59
C GLU A 72 25.09 -5.78 21.65
N VAL A 73 24.03 -5.03 21.94
CA VAL A 73 24.12 -3.58 22.20
C VAL A 73 24.69 -3.36 23.60
N LYS A 74 25.71 -2.50 23.69
CA LYS A 74 26.41 -2.18 24.93
C LYS A 74 26.05 -0.80 25.46
N SER A 75 25.87 0.14 24.56
CA SER A 75 25.43 1.49 24.91
C SER A 75 24.95 2.21 23.67
N THR A 76 23.98 3.09 23.88
CA THR A 76 23.52 4.06 22.91
C THR A 76 23.85 5.47 23.40
N LYS A 77 24.12 6.37 22.45
CA LYS A 77 24.36 7.78 22.75
C LYS A 77 23.88 8.64 21.60
N LEU A 78 22.94 9.53 21.91
CA LEU A 78 22.55 10.54 20.94
C LEU A 78 23.67 11.60 20.85
N LEU A 79 24.12 11.90 19.63
CA LEU A 79 25.27 12.77 19.40
C LEU A 79 24.90 14.23 19.19
N ASP A 80 23.73 14.50 18.59
CA ASP A 80 23.34 15.85 18.17
C ASP A 80 22.34 16.53 19.12
N GLU A 81 21.67 15.77 19.99
CA GLU A 81 20.68 16.26 20.96
C GLU A 81 20.84 15.54 22.31
N GLU A 82 20.07 15.97 23.31
CA GLU A 82 19.98 15.31 24.60
C GLU A 82 18.61 14.65 24.75
N GLU A 83 18.58 13.50 25.42
CA GLU A 83 17.32 12.84 25.77
C GLU A 83 16.48 13.72 26.70
N SER A 84 15.19 13.80 26.42
CA SER A 84 14.18 14.45 27.24
C SER A 84 13.10 13.43 27.58
N LYS A 85 13.03 13.04 28.85
CA LYS A 85 12.17 11.94 29.31
C LYS A 85 10.71 12.10 28.83
N GLY A 86 10.23 11.13 28.07
CA GLY A 86 8.86 11.09 27.52
C GLY A 86 8.63 11.99 26.31
N LYS A 87 9.64 12.76 25.88
CA LYS A 87 9.60 13.69 24.75
C LYS A 87 10.51 13.25 23.60
N LEU A 88 11.79 13.01 23.90
CA LEU A 88 12.78 12.41 23.02
C LEU A 88 13.59 11.43 23.86
N ASP A 89 13.33 10.13 23.76
CA ASP A 89 14.04 9.12 24.54
C ASP A 89 14.55 7.96 23.69
N ILE A 90 15.70 7.43 24.10
CA ILE A 90 16.28 6.22 23.53
C ILE A 90 15.99 5.07 24.46
N ARG A 91 15.47 3.97 23.92
CA ARG A 91 15.25 2.75 24.69
C ARG A 91 16.06 1.62 24.13
N GLU A 92 16.89 1.06 25.01
CA GLU A 92 17.57 -0.21 24.79
C GLU A 92 16.75 -1.29 25.49
N THR A 93 16.25 -2.24 24.72
CA THR A 93 15.60 -3.42 25.27
C THR A 93 16.32 -4.66 24.77
N SER A 94 16.32 -5.70 25.59
CA SER A 94 16.93 -6.97 25.27
C SER A 94 15.85 -8.02 25.23
N ILE A 95 15.84 -8.85 24.19
CA ILE A 95 14.93 -9.98 24.10
C ILE A 95 15.42 -11.02 25.11
N LYS A 96 14.67 -11.18 26.21
CA LYS A 96 14.91 -12.26 27.17
C LYS A 96 14.93 -13.60 26.43
N GLY A 97 15.89 -14.45 26.78
CA GLY A 97 16.07 -15.77 26.17
C GLY A 97 16.86 -15.81 24.85
N LYS A 98 17.12 -14.67 24.16
CA LYS A 98 17.81 -14.65 22.84
C LYS A 98 19.02 -13.74 22.74
N ASN A 99 19.27 -12.92 23.76
CA ASN A 99 20.37 -11.95 23.80
C ASN A 99 20.36 -10.97 22.61
N GLN A 100 19.28 -10.85 21.84
CA GLN A 100 19.12 -9.85 20.79
C GLN A 100 18.74 -8.50 21.41
N ASN A 101 19.16 -7.42 20.78
CA ASN A 101 18.90 -6.08 21.26
C ASN A 101 17.99 -5.33 20.28
N ILE A 102 17.08 -4.55 20.85
CA ILE A 102 16.29 -3.56 20.15
C ILE A 102 16.70 -2.18 20.66
N VAL A 103 16.86 -1.27 19.72
CA VAL A 103 17.11 0.14 20.00
C VAL A 103 16.01 0.96 19.36
N THR A 104 15.29 1.74 20.15
CA THR A 104 14.22 2.60 19.67
C THR A 104 14.52 4.06 19.95
N ILE A 105 14.41 4.90 18.93
CA ILE A 105 14.33 6.37 19.06
C ILE A 105 12.85 6.76 19.12
N ASN A 106 12.39 7.35 20.22
CA ASN A 106 11.04 7.87 20.35
C ASN A 106 11.07 9.39 20.39
N ALA A 107 10.37 10.06 19.48
CA ALA A 107 10.20 11.50 19.45
C ALA A 107 8.71 11.85 19.54
N ASN A 108 8.20 11.94 20.78
CA ASN A 108 6.81 12.26 21.11
C ASN A 108 6.52 13.77 21.10
N ASP A 109 7.57 14.60 21.29
CA ASP A 109 7.48 16.05 21.25
C ASP A 109 8.62 16.60 20.39
N LEU A 110 8.31 16.91 19.14
CA LEU A 110 9.29 17.38 18.16
C LEU A 110 9.87 18.77 18.48
N SER A 111 9.29 19.50 19.44
CA SER A 111 9.81 20.81 19.83
C SER A 111 11.18 20.73 20.48
N VAL A 112 11.53 19.60 21.10
CA VAL A 112 12.80 19.40 21.81
C VAL A 112 13.98 19.13 20.88
N ILE A 113 13.72 18.77 19.62
CA ILE A 113 14.76 18.56 18.61
C ILE A 113 15.16 19.93 18.04
N LYS A 114 16.43 20.32 18.17
CA LYS A 114 16.95 21.63 17.72
C LYS A 114 17.31 21.59 16.23
N GLY A 115 17.80 20.47 15.73
CA GLY A 115 18.25 20.29 14.34
C GLY A 115 17.22 19.64 13.40
N TYR A 116 17.75 19.19 12.26
CA TYR A 116 17.07 18.39 11.24
C TYR A 116 17.65 16.98 11.12
N LYS A 117 18.45 16.57 12.11
CA LYS A 117 19.18 15.32 12.08
C LYS A 117 19.30 14.80 13.50
N LEU A 118 19.05 13.51 13.69
CA LEU A 118 19.39 12.78 14.90
C LEU A 118 20.42 11.72 14.54
N ASN A 119 21.63 11.85 15.07
CA ASN A 119 22.65 10.81 15.02
C ASN A 119 22.65 10.04 16.35
N LEU A 120 22.26 8.77 16.29
CA LEU A 120 22.38 7.85 17.42
C LEU A 120 23.58 6.93 17.19
N GLU A 121 24.60 7.10 18.03
CA GLU A 121 25.71 6.16 18.12
C GLU A 121 25.26 4.93 18.90
N ILE A 122 25.55 3.74 18.36
CA ILE A 122 25.22 2.47 18.99
C ILE A 122 26.50 1.63 19.03
N ILE A 123 27.05 1.47 20.23
CA ILE A 123 28.20 0.62 20.48
C ILE A 123 27.72 -0.80 20.73
N THR A 124 28.29 -1.72 19.97
CA THR A 124 27.88 -3.12 19.97
C THR A 124 29.07 -4.05 20.12
N LYS A 125 28.80 -5.28 20.55
CA LYS A 125 29.77 -6.37 20.65
C LYS A 125 29.28 -7.58 19.87
N ILE A 126 30.17 -8.17 19.08
CA ILE A 126 29.90 -9.41 18.35
C ILE A 126 30.00 -10.61 19.30
N LYS A 127 28.96 -11.42 19.37
CA LYS A 127 28.82 -12.56 20.29
C LYS A 127 29.38 -13.87 19.74
N LYS A 128 29.47 -14.00 18.42
CA LYS A 128 29.94 -15.21 17.71
C LYS A 128 30.55 -14.81 16.37
N ASP A 129 31.40 -15.65 15.80
CA ASP A 129 31.99 -15.40 14.48
C ASP A 129 30.89 -15.42 13.40
N ILE A 130 30.89 -14.42 12.50
CA ILE A 130 29.80 -14.21 11.53
C ILE A 130 30.32 -14.15 10.08
N GLY A 131 31.62 -14.38 9.88
CA GLY A 131 32.24 -14.15 8.59
C GLY A 131 32.12 -12.67 8.22
N SER A 132 31.62 -12.33 7.03
CA SER A 132 31.45 -10.93 6.62
C SER A 132 30.43 -10.18 7.49
N SER A 133 30.71 -8.92 7.85
CA SER A 133 29.75 -8.04 8.54
C SER A 133 28.46 -7.80 7.75
N SER A 134 28.49 -8.00 6.42
CA SER A 134 27.30 -7.98 5.55
C SER A 134 26.29 -9.09 5.83
N ASN A 135 26.68 -10.12 6.60
CA ASN A 135 25.79 -11.22 7.00
C ASN A 135 24.88 -10.85 8.18
N LEU A 136 25.11 -9.69 8.80
CA LEU A 136 24.31 -9.18 9.90
C LEU A 136 22.96 -8.70 9.38
N LYS A 137 21.88 -9.35 9.82
CA LYS A 137 20.52 -9.02 9.41
C LYS A 137 19.88 -8.07 10.43
N ASN A 138 20.12 -6.79 10.24
CA ASN A 138 19.45 -5.73 10.99
C ASN A 138 18.20 -5.27 10.25
N SER A 139 17.16 -4.86 10.97
CA SER A 139 15.91 -4.35 10.38
C SER A 139 15.36 -3.18 11.19
N PHE A 140 14.66 -2.25 10.55
CA PHE A 140 13.99 -1.17 11.26
C PHE A 140 12.56 -0.94 10.79
N VAL A 141 11.78 -0.33 11.66
CA VAL A 141 10.45 0.22 11.38
C VAL A 141 10.48 1.70 11.72
N LEU A 142 10.11 2.55 10.76
CA LEU A 142 9.82 3.96 10.97
C LEU A 142 8.31 4.12 11.04
N SER A 143 7.80 4.72 12.11
CA SER A 143 6.40 5.11 12.23
C SER A 143 6.32 6.59 12.60
N TYR A 144 5.43 7.35 11.97
CA TYR A 144 5.24 8.75 12.29
C TYR A 144 3.78 9.15 12.20
N VAL A 145 3.42 10.20 12.95
CA VAL A 145 2.08 10.79 12.99
C VAL A 145 2.21 12.22 12.49
N ASP A 146 1.39 12.60 11.53
CA ASP A 146 1.35 13.95 10.99
C ASP A 146 0.58 14.92 11.91
N LYS A 147 0.55 16.22 11.59
CA LYS A 147 -0.23 17.21 12.36
C LYS A 147 -1.75 17.09 12.19
N GLY A 148 -2.22 16.46 11.11
CA GLY A 148 -3.62 16.05 10.94
C GLY A 148 -3.96 14.77 11.68
N GLY A 149 -2.99 14.17 12.37
CA GLY A 149 -3.08 12.91 13.09
C GLY A 149 -2.86 11.69 12.19
N GLU A 150 -2.65 11.82 10.88
CA GLU A 150 -2.42 10.65 10.00
C GLU A 150 -1.13 9.94 10.35
N THR A 151 -1.26 8.65 10.63
CA THR A 151 -0.11 7.77 10.81
C THR A 151 0.36 7.31 9.44
N LYS A 152 1.66 7.10 9.31
CA LYS A 152 2.27 6.35 8.21
C LYS A 152 3.43 5.54 8.76
N SER A 153 3.63 4.34 8.21
CA SER A 153 4.78 3.50 8.56
C SER A 153 5.52 3.04 7.32
N ASP A 154 6.84 3.20 7.33
CA ASP A 154 7.73 2.69 6.31
C ASP A 154 8.60 1.57 6.91
N GLN A 155 8.53 0.40 6.28
CA GLN A 155 9.43 -0.72 6.55
C GLN A 155 10.50 -0.77 5.47
N LYS A 156 11.78 -0.76 5.87
CA LYS A 156 12.88 -1.08 4.95
C LYS A 156 13.80 -2.11 5.57
N ASN A 157 14.06 -3.19 4.83
CA ASN A 157 15.21 -4.05 5.12
C ASN A 157 16.47 -3.22 4.85
N LEU A 158 17.44 -3.30 5.76
CA LEU A 158 18.69 -2.55 5.62
C LEU A 158 19.61 -3.29 4.66
N GLU A 159 19.84 -2.73 3.48
CA GLU A 159 21.02 -3.04 2.69
C GLU A 159 22.14 -2.07 3.11
N SER A 160 23.26 -2.64 3.58
CA SER A 160 24.41 -1.91 4.11
C SER A 160 25.06 -1.04 3.03
N SER A 161 24.90 0.29 3.09
CA SER A 161 25.56 1.21 2.17
C SER A 161 26.74 1.93 2.83
N THR A 162 27.97 1.49 2.57
CA THR A 162 29.19 2.27 2.85
C THR A 162 29.70 2.88 1.56
N LYS A 163 29.02 3.94 1.09
CA LYS A 163 29.48 5.03 0.20
C LYS A 163 28.26 5.85 -0.26
N THR A 164 28.41 7.17 -0.35
CA THR A 164 27.43 8.06 -0.97
C THR A 164 27.22 7.68 -2.42
N GLN A 165 26.07 7.05 -2.71
CA GLN A 165 25.62 6.79 -4.07
C GLN A 165 24.95 8.04 -4.62
N ASN A 166 25.44 8.55 -5.75
CA ASN A 166 24.88 9.72 -6.44
C ASN A 166 24.39 9.38 -7.86
N GLY A 167 24.39 8.10 -8.23
CA GLY A 167 23.85 7.57 -9.49
C GLY A 167 22.74 6.55 -9.28
N THR A 168 22.03 6.20 -10.36
CA THR A 168 20.96 5.19 -10.36
C THR A 168 21.48 3.82 -10.79
N LEU A 169 21.06 2.74 -10.12
CA LEU A 169 21.35 1.36 -10.51
C LEU A 169 20.24 0.40 -10.06
N SER A 170 19.77 -0.47 -10.94
CA SER A 170 18.77 -1.50 -10.65
C SER A 170 18.99 -2.74 -11.52
N ILE A 171 18.57 -3.92 -11.03
CA ILE A 171 18.54 -5.16 -11.80
C ILE A 171 17.21 -5.89 -11.67
N LYS A 172 16.94 -6.79 -12.62
CA LYS A 172 15.88 -7.80 -12.47
C LYS A 172 16.29 -8.86 -11.45
N ASP A 173 15.29 -9.52 -10.87
CA ASP A 173 15.52 -10.66 -9.99
C ASP A 173 16.36 -11.75 -10.69
N VAL A 174 17.42 -12.18 -10.00
CA VAL A 174 18.33 -13.24 -10.41
C VAL A 174 18.11 -14.47 -9.52
N TYR A 175 17.90 -15.62 -10.15
CA TYR A 175 17.66 -16.92 -9.50
C TYR A 175 18.82 -17.88 -9.76
N GLN A 176 18.93 -18.95 -8.97
CA GLN A 176 19.82 -20.07 -9.26
C GLN A 176 19.57 -20.60 -10.69
N ASP A 177 20.67 -20.93 -11.38
CA ASP A 177 20.72 -21.31 -12.80
C ASP A 177 20.42 -20.18 -13.82
N SER A 178 20.24 -18.93 -13.37
CA SER A 178 20.13 -17.81 -14.31
C SER A 178 21.47 -17.65 -15.05
N SER A 179 21.42 -17.62 -16.38
CA SER A 179 22.63 -17.41 -17.20
C SER A 179 22.93 -15.94 -17.49
N GLU A 180 22.06 -15.03 -17.04
CA GLU A 180 22.16 -13.61 -17.33
C GLU A 180 21.75 -12.71 -16.15
N ILE A 181 22.33 -11.52 -16.11
CA ILE A 181 21.91 -10.40 -15.27
C ILE A 181 21.53 -9.25 -16.18
N VAL A 182 20.32 -8.71 -16.00
CA VAL A 182 19.79 -7.58 -16.77
C VAL A 182 19.48 -6.44 -15.82
N GLY A 183 19.92 -5.24 -16.15
CA GLY A 183 19.68 -4.06 -15.32
C GLY A 183 19.66 -2.74 -16.06
N ASN A 184 19.46 -1.66 -15.30
CA ASN A 184 19.46 -0.29 -15.78
C ASN A 184 20.31 0.60 -14.83
N THR A 185 21.05 1.53 -15.41
CA THR A 185 21.95 2.48 -14.73
C THR A 185 22.06 3.79 -15.53
N GLU A 186 22.96 4.68 -15.14
CA GLU A 186 23.28 5.89 -15.89
C GLU A 186 23.72 5.56 -17.33
N LYS A 187 23.36 6.41 -18.30
CA LYS A 187 23.70 6.21 -19.71
C LYS A 187 25.22 6.14 -19.90
N ASN A 188 25.66 5.21 -20.73
CA ASN A 188 27.09 5.00 -21.03
C ASN A 188 27.97 4.76 -19.79
N ALA A 189 27.40 4.25 -18.68
CA ALA A 189 28.17 3.87 -17.51
C ALA A 189 28.97 2.58 -17.76
N SER A 190 30.17 2.52 -17.18
CA SER A 190 30.93 1.27 -17.07
C SER A 190 30.38 0.47 -15.91
N VAL A 191 29.93 -0.75 -16.18
CA VAL A 191 29.30 -1.67 -15.22
C VAL A 191 30.22 -2.86 -14.98
N ARG A 192 30.79 -2.92 -13.78
CA ARG A 192 31.59 -4.06 -13.30
C ARG A 192 30.71 -4.97 -12.45
N VAL A 193 30.70 -6.25 -12.78
CA VAL A 193 29.97 -7.28 -12.03
C VAL A 193 30.97 -8.27 -11.41
N ALA A 194 30.87 -8.44 -10.09
CA ALA A 194 31.61 -9.45 -9.35
C ALA A 194 30.63 -10.44 -8.72
N ILE A 195 30.97 -11.73 -8.75
CA ILE A 195 30.26 -12.79 -8.06
C ILE A 195 31.23 -13.39 -7.04
N ASP A 196 30.82 -13.46 -5.78
CA ASP A 196 31.63 -14.02 -4.68
C ASP A 196 33.06 -13.46 -4.64
N LYS A 197 33.16 -12.13 -4.78
CA LYS A 197 34.41 -11.34 -4.80
C LYS A 197 35.29 -11.54 -6.04
N LYS A 198 34.88 -12.32 -7.03
CA LYS A 198 35.56 -12.45 -8.32
C LYS A 198 34.86 -11.61 -9.37
N VAL A 199 35.58 -10.69 -10.01
CA VAL A 199 35.03 -9.94 -11.17
C VAL A 199 34.78 -10.93 -12.30
N VAL A 200 33.53 -11.02 -12.74
CA VAL A 200 33.09 -11.95 -13.80
C VAL A 200 32.79 -11.23 -15.11
N ALA A 201 32.47 -9.94 -15.05
CA ALA A 201 32.17 -9.16 -16.25
C ALA A 201 32.46 -7.67 -16.08
N ASN A 202 32.75 -7.02 -17.21
CA ASN A 202 32.75 -5.57 -17.35
C ASN A 202 32.02 -5.23 -18.65
N VAL A 203 30.89 -4.53 -18.56
CA VAL A 203 30.03 -4.16 -19.69
C VAL A 203 29.73 -2.67 -19.63
N ASN A 204 29.29 -2.09 -20.74
CA ASN A 204 28.80 -0.71 -20.75
C ASN A 204 27.27 -0.71 -20.91
N SER A 205 26.60 0.20 -20.22
CA SER A 205 25.17 0.43 -20.44
C SER A 205 24.92 1.19 -21.75
N ASP A 206 23.80 0.95 -22.40
CA ASP A 206 23.39 1.63 -23.64
C ASP A 206 22.98 3.11 -23.43
N GLU A 207 22.57 3.79 -24.50
CA GLU A 207 22.10 5.18 -24.50
C GLU A 207 20.79 5.40 -23.70
N LYS A 208 20.13 4.31 -23.28
CA LYS A 208 18.96 4.29 -22.40
C LYS A 208 19.30 3.80 -20.98
N GLY A 209 20.57 3.51 -20.71
CA GLY A 209 21.05 3.03 -19.42
C GLY A 209 20.94 1.52 -19.19
N ASN A 210 20.49 0.73 -20.17
CA ASN A 210 20.34 -0.72 -19.98
C ASN A 210 21.67 -1.44 -20.13
N PHE A 211 21.91 -2.44 -19.28
CA PHE A 211 23.04 -3.35 -19.41
C PHE A 211 22.59 -4.80 -19.28
N LYS A 212 23.36 -5.71 -19.88
CA LYS A 212 23.17 -7.15 -19.81
C LYS A 212 24.51 -7.84 -19.66
N VAL A 213 24.58 -8.81 -18.75
CA VAL A 213 25.72 -9.72 -18.59
C VAL A 213 25.21 -11.13 -18.84
N GLU A 214 25.88 -11.89 -19.70
CA GLU A 214 25.50 -13.24 -20.10
C GLU A 214 26.60 -14.25 -19.72
N ASN A 215 26.31 -15.55 -19.87
CA ASN A 215 27.22 -16.66 -19.60
C ASN A 215 27.67 -16.77 -18.14
N LEU A 216 26.74 -16.51 -17.22
CA LEU A 216 26.99 -16.62 -15.78
C LEU A 216 26.58 -17.99 -15.25
N ASP A 217 27.37 -18.52 -14.32
CA ASP A 217 27.04 -19.70 -13.52
C ASP A 217 26.67 -19.23 -12.11
N LEU A 218 25.37 -19.02 -11.87
CA LEU A 218 24.85 -18.41 -10.66
C LEU A 218 24.26 -19.46 -9.72
N LYS A 219 24.89 -19.59 -8.55
CA LYS A 219 24.45 -20.49 -7.47
C LYS A 219 23.62 -19.72 -6.46
N GLU A 220 22.64 -20.38 -5.85
CA GLU A 220 21.89 -19.81 -4.74
C GLU A 220 22.85 -19.30 -3.66
N GLY A 221 22.57 -18.11 -3.12
CA GLY A 221 23.38 -17.50 -2.08
C GLY A 221 24.66 -16.82 -2.57
N SER A 222 25.04 -16.97 -3.85
CA SER A 222 26.15 -16.20 -4.42
C SER A 222 25.86 -14.71 -4.32
N LEU A 223 26.87 -13.96 -3.86
CA LEU A 223 26.79 -12.51 -3.74
C LEU A 223 27.23 -11.87 -5.05
N ILE A 224 26.29 -11.20 -5.72
CA ILE A 224 26.55 -10.36 -6.88
C ILE A 224 26.81 -8.94 -6.37
N ARG A 225 27.96 -8.37 -6.69
CA ARG A 225 28.22 -6.94 -6.56
C ARG A 225 28.28 -6.31 -7.94
N ILE A 226 27.47 -5.29 -8.17
CA ILE A 226 27.45 -4.51 -9.40
C ILE A 226 27.88 -3.09 -9.07
N VAL A 227 28.85 -2.57 -9.80
CA VAL A 227 29.33 -1.19 -9.67
C VAL A 227 29.19 -0.53 -11.03
N ALA A 228 28.42 0.56 -11.09
CA ALA A 228 28.25 1.37 -12.28
C ALA A 228 28.88 2.75 -12.08
N GLU A 229 29.75 3.14 -12.99
CA GLU A 229 30.52 4.39 -12.91
C GLU A 229 30.40 5.20 -14.21
N THR A 230 30.20 6.50 -14.04
CA THR A 230 30.40 7.54 -15.06
C THR A 230 31.49 8.51 -14.58
N LYS A 231 31.80 9.56 -15.34
CA LYS A 231 32.77 10.58 -14.92
C LYS A 231 32.40 11.28 -13.60
N ASP A 232 31.11 11.42 -13.32
CA ASP A 232 30.61 12.26 -12.22
C ASP A 232 29.70 11.50 -11.22
N LYS A 233 29.32 10.26 -11.53
CA LYS A 233 28.38 9.46 -10.72
C LYS A 233 28.86 8.02 -10.53
N GLU A 234 28.67 7.51 -9.33
CA GLU A 234 28.93 6.12 -8.94
C GLU A 234 27.67 5.55 -8.26
N ALA A 235 27.28 4.34 -8.66
CA ALA A 235 26.20 3.58 -8.05
C ALA A 235 26.66 2.13 -7.85
N SER A 236 26.27 1.52 -6.73
CA SER A 236 26.61 0.12 -6.45
C SER A 236 25.40 -0.62 -5.90
N LEU A 237 25.30 -1.90 -6.24
CA LEU A 237 24.21 -2.77 -5.83
C LEU A 237 24.80 -4.13 -5.45
N ASP A 238 24.50 -4.56 -4.23
CA ASP A 238 24.79 -5.91 -3.78
C ASP A 238 23.48 -6.72 -3.85
N TYR A 239 23.49 -7.88 -4.49
CA TYR A 239 22.32 -8.72 -4.73
C TYR A 239 22.64 -10.19 -4.44
N ILE A 240 21.77 -10.89 -3.73
CA ILE A 240 21.92 -12.33 -3.44
C ILE A 240 21.08 -13.15 -4.42
N VAL A 241 21.72 -14.10 -5.10
CA VAL A 241 21.02 -15.03 -6.02
C VAL A 241 19.98 -15.84 -5.25
N LYS A 242 18.72 -15.74 -5.68
CA LYS A 242 17.57 -16.41 -5.02
C LYS A 242 17.51 -17.90 -5.37
N PRO A 243 17.00 -18.78 -4.48
CA PRO A 243 16.69 -20.16 -4.84
C PRO A 243 15.66 -20.23 -5.98
N LYS A 244 15.81 -21.22 -6.86
CA LYS A 244 14.78 -21.55 -7.84
C LYS A 244 13.68 -22.34 -7.13
N VAL A 245 12.54 -21.70 -6.88
CA VAL A 245 11.44 -22.34 -6.15
C VAL A 245 10.76 -23.38 -7.05
N GLU A 246 11.04 -24.66 -6.84
CA GLU A 246 10.11 -25.72 -7.20
C GLU A 246 9.01 -25.82 -6.13
N SER A 247 7.77 -25.77 -6.56
CA SER A 247 6.60 -25.83 -5.71
C SER A 247 6.43 -27.21 -5.05
N LYS A 248 7.08 -27.49 -3.90
CA LYS A 248 6.66 -28.58 -3.00
C LYS A 248 6.87 -28.28 -1.51
N LYS A 249 5.71 -28.22 -0.82
CA LYS A 249 5.38 -28.52 0.59
C LYS A 249 6.41 -28.20 1.67
N SER A 250 6.13 -27.09 2.36
CA SER A 250 6.62 -26.73 3.69
C SER A 250 6.19 -27.73 4.76
N THR A 251 7.16 -28.50 5.28
CA THR A 251 7.16 -29.05 6.63
C THR A 251 8.57 -29.53 6.95
N GLU A 252 9.40 -28.64 7.50
CA GLU A 252 10.45 -28.96 8.46
C GLU A 252 11.16 -27.66 8.83
N LEU A 253 11.01 -27.28 10.10
CA LEU A 253 11.83 -26.39 10.95
C LEU A 253 10.90 -25.93 12.09
N VAL A 254 10.58 -26.85 13.00
CA VAL A 254 9.96 -26.51 14.28
C VAL A 254 10.89 -26.99 15.37
N THR A 255 11.74 -26.08 15.82
CA THR A 255 12.01 -25.84 17.24
C THR A 255 12.56 -24.42 17.37
N GLU A 256 11.71 -23.43 17.05
CA GLU A 256 11.95 -22.03 17.45
C GLU A 256 11.39 -21.83 18.87
N ASN A 257 12.22 -21.35 19.79
CA ASN A 257 11.78 -20.96 21.14
C ASN A 257 10.66 -19.90 21.04
N ASN A 258 9.56 -20.14 21.77
CA ASN A 258 8.30 -19.37 21.73
C ASN A 258 8.47 -17.83 21.86
N GLU A 259 9.51 -17.32 22.53
CA GLU A 259 9.63 -15.88 22.87
C GLU A 259 10.13 -14.94 21.73
N GLU A 260 10.88 -15.42 20.72
CA GLU A 260 11.21 -14.59 19.50
C GLU A 260 10.12 -14.66 18.48
N LYS A 261 9.40 -15.79 18.44
CA LYS A 261 8.13 -15.85 17.76
C LYS A 261 7.19 -14.80 18.34
N ASP A 262 7.17 -14.63 19.66
CA ASP A 262 6.34 -13.60 20.31
C ASP A 262 6.79 -12.17 19.95
N LEU A 263 8.08 -11.81 19.97
CA LEU A 263 8.48 -10.42 19.65
C LEU A 263 8.48 -10.09 18.15
N TYR A 264 8.90 -11.04 17.29
CA TYR A 264 8.68 -10.92 15.86
C TYR A 264 7.18 -10.82 15.55
N SER A 265 6.34 -11.54 16.30
CA SER A 265 4.89 -11.36 16.23
C SER A 265 4.47 -9.98 16.70
N THR A 266 5.05 -9.39 17.74
CA THR A 266 4.73 -8.03 18.20
C THR A 266 5.03 -6.99 17.12
N ILE A 267 6.24 -7.00 16.54
CA ILE A 267 6.63 -6.05 15.48
C ILE A 267 5.72 -6.22 14.26
N LYS A 268 5.48 -7.46 13.84
CA LYS A 268 4.58 -7.77 12.71
C LYS A 268 3.13 -7.39 13.00
N THR A 269 2.69 -7.49 14.25
CA THR A 269 1.34 -7.09 14.67
C THR A 269 1.23 -5.58 14.73
N LEU A 270 2.28 -4.87 15.16
CA LEU A 270 2.35 -3.42 15.13
C LEU A 270 2.30 -2.89 13.69
N GLU A 271 3.07 -3.50 12.79
CA GLU A 271 3.03 -3.20 11.35
C GLU A 271 1.62 -3.39 10.78
N LYS A 272 0.98 -4.51 11.13
CA LYS A 272 -0.41 -4.77 10.75
C LYS A 272 -1.35 -3.72 11.33
N LEU A 273 -1.18 -3.32 12.59
CA LEU A 273 -1.99 -2.25 13.20
C LEU A 273 -1.83 -0.95 12.41
N THR A 274 -0.60 -0.57 12.05
CA THR A 274 -0.36 0.65 11.28
C THR A 274 -1.01 0.60 9.89
N ASP A 275 -0.87 -0.51 9.16
CA ASP A 275 -1.53 -0.61 7.84
C ASP A 275 -3.07 -0.47 7.93
N TYR A 276 -3.66 -1.01 9.01
CA TYR A 276 -5.10 -0.88 9.27
C TYR A 276 -5.49 0.52 9.69
N VAL A 277 -4.64 1.23 10.44
CA VAL A 277 -4.83 2.66 10.75
C VAL A 277 -4.88 3.44 9.46
N ASP A 278 -3.83 3.35 8.63
CA ASP A 278 -3.69 4.08 7.37
C ASP A 278 -4.88 3.82 6.42
N PHE A 279 -5.31 2.55 6.35
CA PHE A 279 -6.50 2.16 5.60
C PHE A 279 -7.77 2.80 6.16
N ALA A 280 -7.98 2.74 7.47
CA ALA A 280 -9.18 3.26 8.13
C ALA A 280 -9.32 4.78 8.04
N LYS A 281 -8.20 5.54 8.08
CA LYS A 281 -8.22 7.00 7.91
C LYS A 281 -8.80 7.42 6.56
N ASN A 282 -8.53 6.62 5.54
CA ASN A 282 -8.94 6.88 4.16
C ASN A 282 -10.30 6.27 3.81
N LEU A 283 -10.96 5.59 4.76
CA LEU A 283 -12.25 4.97 4.55
C LEU A 283 -13.37 6.01 4.54
N SER A 284 -14.22 5.97 3.52
CA SER A 284 -15.40 6.83 3.47
C SER A 284 -16.38 6.46 4.59
N THR A 285 -16.75 7.46 5.40
CA THR A 285 -17.74 7.34 6.47
C THR A 285 -19.06 8.03 6.12
N ALA A 286 -19.21 8.54 4.89
CA ALA A 286 -20.35 9.37 4.49
C ALA A 286 -21.72 8.69 4.61
N LYS A 287 -21.75 7.35 4.63
CA LYS A 287 -22.97 6.54 4.78
C LYS A 287 -23.05 5.81 6.13
N ALA A 288 -22.08 6.04 7.00
CA ALA A 288 -22.11 5.48 8.35
C ALA A 288 -23.14 6.23 9.21
N SER A 289 -23.75 5.52 10.16
CA SER A 289 -24.50 6.20 11.22
C SER A 289 -23.57 7.06 12.06
N ASN A 290 -24.08 8.15 12.66
CA ASN A 290 -23.32 8.99 13.58
C ASN A 290 -22.62 8.19 14.69
N GLN A 291 -23.24 7.09 15.13
CA GLN A 291 -22.66 6.20 16.13
C GLN A 291 -21.48 5.40 15.58
N ASN A 292 -21.59 4.84 14.37
CA ASN A 292 -20.53 4.06 13.74
C ASN A 292 -19.36 4.95 13.32
N GLU A 293 -19.63 6.17 12.84
CA GLU A 293 -18.59 7.16 12.55
C GLU A 293 -17.78 7.51 13.81
N LYS A 294 -18.45 7.79 14.93
CA LYS A 294 -17.76 8.07 16.20
C LYS A 294 -16.94 6.87 16.69
N ARG A 295 -17.47 5.65 16.53
CA ARG A 295 -16.76 4.41 16.90
C ARG A 295 -15.48 4.23 16.11
N ILE A 296 -15.53 4.34 14.78
CA ILE A 296 -14.32 4.18 13.95
C ILE A 296 -13.30 5.30 14.23
N ARG A 297 -13.74 6.55 14.42
CA ARG A 297 -12.83 7.65 14.80
C ARG A 297 -12.13 7.39 16.14
N ALA A 298 -12.86 6.88 17.14
CA ALA A 298 -12.28 6.53 18.43
C ALA A 298 -11.29 5.35 18.32
N ALA A 299 -11.64 4.32 17.55
CA ALA A 299 -10.76 3.16 17.33
C ALA A 299 -9.47 3.55 16.59
N ILE A 300 -9.57 4.43 15.58
CA ILE A 300 -8.41 5.01 14.88
C ILE A 300 -7.52 5.74 15.90
N ALA A 301 -8.07 6.69 16.68
CA ALA A 301 -7.28 7.46 17.64
C ALA A 301 -6.58 6.58 18.70
N SER A 302 -7.26 5.53 19.18
CA SER A 302 -6.67 4.56 20.09
C SER A 302 -5.52 3.80 19.44
N ALA A 303 -5.71 3.34 18.20
CA ALA A 303 -4.68 2.63 17.46
C ALA A 303 -3.47 3.52 17.12
N GLU A 304 -3.69 4.79 16.75
CA GLU A 304 -2.63 5.77 16.52
C GLU A 304 -1.77 5.98 17.77
N TYR A 305 -2.41 6.10 18.94
CA TYR A 305 -1.70 6.18 20.21
C TYR A 305 -0.85 4.94 20.46
N VAL A 306 -1.40 3.75 20.22
CA VAL A 306 -0.70 2.46 20.40
C VAL A 306 0.50 2.35 19.46
N VAL A 307 0.41 2.83 18.22
CA VAL A 307 1.51 2.81 17.24
C VAL A 307 2.72 3.66 17.68
N VAL A 308 2.49 4.78 18.35
CA VAL A 308 3.59 5.67 18.81
C VAL A 308 3.94 5.54 20.28
N LYS A 309 3.25 4.66 21.02
CA LYS A 309 3.48 4.49 22.45
C LYS A 309 4.87 3.91 22.70
N SER A 310 5.59 4.51 23.65
CA SER A 310 6.96 4.13 24.00
C SER A 310 7.13 2.69 24.53
N GLU A 311 6.06 2.09 25.04
CA GLU A 311 6.00 0.71 25.52
C GLU A 311 4.58 0.17 25.27
N VAL A 312 4.48 -0.88 24.46
CA VAL A 312 3.22 -1.52 24.13
C VAL A 312 3.40 -3.03 24.18
N SER A 313 2.46 -3.73 24.82
CA SER A 313 2.46 -5.20 24.83
C SER A 313 1.77 -5.74 23.58
N THR A 314 2.11 -6.96 23.15
CA THR A 314 1.45 -7.63 22.02
C THR A 314 -0.07 -7.72 22.22
N GLU A 315 -0.51 -7.92 23.46
CA GLU A 315 -1.92 -7.96 23.83
C GLU A 315 -2.62 -6.61 23.61
N GLU A 316 -1.95 -5.50 23.95
CA GLU A 316 -2.46 -4.16 23.72
C GLU A 316 -2.57 -3.84 22.23
N ILE A 317 -1.57 -4.25 21.42
CA ILE A 317 -1.63 -4.12 19.95
C ILE A 317 -2.78 -4.96 19.39
N ASN A 318 -2.91 -6.22 19.79
CA ASN A 318 -3.95 -7.13 19.31
C ASN A 318 -5.35 -6.60 19.65
N LYS A 319 -5.54 -6.13 20.89
CA LYS A 319 -6.80 -5.53 21.31
C LYS A 319 -7.15 -4.30 20.47
N SER A 320 -6.18 -3.41 20.26
CA SER A 320 -6.38 -2.22 19.44
C SER A 320 -6.66 -2.56 17.98
N LEU A 321 -5.98 -3.58 17.44
CA LEU A 321 -6.20 -4.08 16.09
C LEU A 321 -7.61 -4.68 15.95
N GLU A 322 -8.03 -5.49 16.91
CA GLU A 322 -9.37 -6.11 16.91
C GLU A 322 -10.48 -5.04 16.99
N GLU A 323 -10.34 -4.04 17.86
CA GLU A 323 -11.29 -2.93 17.96
C GLU A 323 -11.37 -2.11 16.67
N LEU A 324 -10.22 -1.85 16.03
CA LEU A 324 -10.16 -1.17 14.75
C LEU A 324 -10.78 -2.01 13.62
N GLN A 325 -10.46 -3.30 13.55
CA GLN A 325 -11.04 -4.23 12.58
C GLN A 325 -12.56 -4.31 12.69
N LYS A 326 -13.10 -4.50 13.91
CA LYS A 326 -14.54 -4.48 14.16
C LYS A 326 -15.20 -3.17 13.72
N SER A 327 -14.52 -2.05 13.96
CA SER A 327 -15.02 -0.74 13.55
C SER A 327 -15.03 -0.59 12.03
N ILE A 328 -14.00 -1.08 11.34
CA ILE A 328 -13.94 -1.13 9.87
C ILE A 328 -15.04 -2.02 9.31
N GLU A 329 -15.26 -3.22 9.85
CA GLU A 329 -16.28 -4.17 9.36
C GLU A 329 -17.69 -3.56 9.31
N VAL A 330 -18.03 -2.72 10.29
CA VAL A 330 -19.34 -2.07 10.37
C VAL A 330 -19.48 -0.92 9.35
N ILE A 331 -18.38 -0.31 8.92
CA ILE A 331 -18.36 0.78 7.94
C ILE A 331 -18.20 0.22 6.51
N ARG A 332 -17.37 -0.81 6.35
CA ARG A 332 -16.93 -1.40 5.09
C ARG A 332 -17.70 -2.68 4.78
N LEU A 333 -19.02 -2.61 4.80
CA LEU A 333 -19.84 -3.79 4.52
C LEU A 333 -19.73 -4.22 3.04
N PRO A 334 -19.68 -5.52 2.75
CA PRO A 334 -19.78 -6.00 1.37
C PRO A 334 -21.20 -5.78 0.87
N TYR A 335 -21.38 -5.10 -0.26
CA TYR A 335 -22.71 -4.88 -0.84
C TYR A 335 -22.98 -5.69 -2.12
N MET A 336 -22.00 -6.42 -2.63
CA MET A 336 -22.19 -7.37 -3.74
C MET A 336 -21.62 -8.74 -3.37
N ALA A 337 -22.15 -9.79 -3.99
CA ALA A 337 -21.66 -11.15 -3.84
C ALA A 337 -21.47 -11.81 -5.21
N GLY A 338 -20.67 -12.88 -5.25
CA GLY A 338 -20.59 -13.74 -6.43
C GLY A 338 -21.89 -14.50 -6.69
N ILE A 339 -22.03 -15.06 -7.89
CA ILE A 339 -23.16 -15.93 -8.25
C ILE A 339 -23.04 -17.31 -7.60
N SER A 340 -21.83 -17.67 -7.16
CA SER A 340 -21.54 -18.79 -6.26
C SER A 340 -20.44 -18.39 -5.28
N LYS A 341 -20.10 -19.29 -4.35
CA LYS A 341 -19.01 -19.11 -3.39
C LYS A 341 -17.65 -18.86 -4.04
N ASP A 342 -17.42 -19.41 -5.23
CA ASP A 342 -16.13 -19.37 -5.94
C ASP A 342 -16.20 -18.77 -7.34
N LYS A 343 -17.32 -18.14 -7.71
CA LYS A 343 -17.52 -17.51 -9.02
C LYS A 343 -18.20 -16.15 -8.89
N PHE A 344 -17.53 -15.10 -9.37
CA PHE A 344 -18.10 -13.75 -9.40
C PHE A 344 -18.85 -13.44 -10.69
N ALA A 345 -18.41 -14.02 -11.81
CA ALA A 345 -18.90 -13.78 -13.16
C ALA A 345 -18.74 -12.32 -13.64
N PRO A 346 -17.51 -11.75 -13.66
CA PRO A 346 -17.29 -10.32 -13.90
C PRO A 346 -17.77 -9.83 -15.27
N ASN A 347 -17.72 -10.69 -16.29
CA ASN A 347 -18.11 -10.34 -17.67
C ASN A 347 -19.57 -10.64 -17.99
N GLU A 348 -20.26 -11.38 -17.13
CA GLU A 348 -21.69 -11.65 -17.28
C GLU A 348 -22.52 -10.39 -17.04
N LYS A 349 -23.70 -10.33 -17.66
CA LYS A 349 -24.60 -9.19 -17.53
C LYS A 349 -25.33 -9.26 -16.20
N ILE A 350 -25.38 -8.14 -15.49
CA ILE A 350 -26.14 -8.05 -14.24
C ILE A 350 -27.64 -7.99 -14.56
N THR A 351 -28.43 -8.77 -13.83
CA THR A 351 -29.88 -8.77 -13.92
C THR A 351 -30.50 -7.65 -13.09
N ARG A 352 -31.75 -7.30 -13.38
CA ARG A 352 -32.51 -6.30 -12.63
C ARG A 352 -32.68 -6.69 -11.16
N ALA A 353 -32.95 -7.97 -10.88
CA ALA A 353 -33.04 -8.50 -9.52
C ALA A 353 -31.72 -8.40 -8.74
N GLU A 354 -30.59 -8.73 -9.36
CA GLU A 354 -29.28 -8.62 -8.71
C GLU A 354 -28.96 -7.16 -8.35
N ALA A 355 -29.21 -6.23 -9.27
CA ALA A 355 -28.92 -4.83 -9.02
C ALA A 355 -29.82 -4.22 -7.93
N ALA A 356 -31.11 -4.57 -7.92
CA ALA A 356 -32.03 -4.22 -6.83
C ALA A 356 -31.56 -4.77 -5.47
N SER A 357 -31.05 -6.00 -5.46
CA SER A 357 -30.52 -6.64 -4.25
C SER A 357 -29.27 -5.96 -3.70
N VAL A 358 -28.37 -5.51 -4.58
CA VAL A 358 -27.20 -4.71 -4.18
C VAL A 358 -27.66 -3.37 -3.58
N LEU A 359 -28.61 -2.67 -4.21
CA LEU A 359 -29.14 -1.42 -3.66
C LEU A 359 -29.82 -1.59 -2.30
N LYS A 360 -30.65 -2.63 -2.13
CA LYS A 360 -31.27 -2.93 -0.84
C LYS A 360 -30.20 -3.13 0.22
N ARG A 361 -29.14 -3.87 -0.06
CA ARG A 361 -28.02 -4.07 0.88
C ARG A 361 -27.28 -2.79 1.23
N ILE A 362 -27.15 -1.86 0.28
CA ILE A 362 -26.54 -0.55 0.50
C ILE A 362 -27.39 0.31 1.43
N ILE A 363 -28.72 0.23 1.31
CA ILE A 363 -29.67 1.05 2.07
C ILE A 363 -29.94 0.44 3.45
N ASP A 364 -30.41 -0.81 3.47
CA ASP A 364 -30.67 -1.59 4.66
C ASP A 364 -30.67 -3.10 4.33
N ASP A 365 -29.57 -3.78 4.64
CA ASP A 365 -29.44 -5.24 4.43
C ASP A 365 -30.44 -6.06 5.28
N LYS A 366 -30.93 -5.51 6.39
CA LYS A 366 -31.83 -6.19 7.33
C LYS A 366 -33.30 -5.91 7.09
N ALA A 367 -33.64 -4.91 6.27
CA ALA A 367 -35.02 -4.61 5.96
C ALA A 367 -35.73 -5.81 5.32
N ILE A 368 -36.95 -6.07 5.77
CA ILE A 368 -37.90 -7.00 5.14
C ILE A 368 -39.00 -6.14 4.57
N ALA A 369 -39.39 -6.40 3.32
CA ALA A 369 -40.52 -5.73 2.72
C ALA A 369 -41.81 -6.24 3.38
N ASN A 370 -42.50 -5.38 4.13
CA ASN A 370 -43.81 -5.67 4.72
C ASN A 370 -44.95 -5.23 3.79
N ASP A 371 -44.78 -5.40 2.47
CA ASP A 371 -45.72 -4.94 1.46
C ASP A 371 -45.67 -5.88 0.24
N THR A 372 -46.65 -5.72 -0.64
CA THR A 372 -46.77 -6.45 -1.89
C THR A 372 -46.11 -5.67 -3.04
N SER A 373 -45.53 -6.41 -3.98
CA SER A 373 -45.02 -5.82 -5.22
C SER A 373 -46.16 -5.31 -6.10
N SER A 374 -45.96 -4.18 -6.80
CA SER A 374 -46.89 -3.77 -7.87
C SER A 374 -46.66 -4.53 -9.18
N PHE A 375 -45.62 -5.35 -9.27
CA PHE A 375 -45.22 -6.04 -10.49
C PHE A 375 -45.79 -7.47 -10.56
N LYS A 376 -46.42 -7.79 -11.70
CA LYS A 376 -47.10 -9.08 -11.90
C LYS A 376 -46.18 -10.29 -11.99
N ASP A 377 -44.90 -10.09 -12.29
CA ASP A 377 -43.87 -11.11 -12.49
C ASP A 377 -42.85 -11.19 -11.35
N VAL A 378 -43.19 -10.57 -10.21
CA VAL A 378 -42.41 -10.63 -8.96
C VAL A 378 -43.21 -11.47 -7.97
N GLU A 379 -42.98 -12.78 -8.03
CA GLU A 379 -43.67 -13.78 -7.21
C GLU A 379 -43.09 -13.83 -5.78
N GLU A 380 -43.97 -13.90 -4.79
CA GLU A 380 -43.61 -14.06 -3.38
C GLU A 380 -42.83 -15.37 -3.14
N GLY A 381 -41.88 -15.35 -2.21
CA GLY A 381 -41.00 -16.50 -1.92
C GLY A 381 -39.82 -16.65 -2.87
N THR A 382 -39.71 -15.85 -3.93
CA THR A 382 -38.49 -15.76 -4.73
C THR A 382 -37.39 -14.99 -4.00
N TRP A 383 -36.12 -15.35 -4.21
CA TRP A 383 -34.98 -14.76 -3.48
C TRP A 383 -34.84 -13.24 -3.63
N TYR A 384 -35.42 -12.68 -4.69
CA TYR A 384 -35.38 -11.26 -5.02
C TYR A 384 -36.64 -10.50 -4.61
N TYR A 385 -37.68 -11.18 -4.12
CA TYR A 385 -38.98 -10.55 -3.83
C TYR A 385 -38.82 -9.36 -2.88
N ASP A 386 -38.31 -9.62 -1.67
CA ASP A 386 -38.13 -8.59 -0.64
C ASP A 386 -37.23 -7.44 -1.12
N ASN A 387 -36.18 -7.79 -1.88
CA ASN A 387 -35.23 -6.80 -2.38
C ASN A 387 -35.90 -5.84 -3.36
N ILE A 388 -36.67 -6.38 -4.32
CA ILE A 388 -37.37 -5.60 -5.33
C ILE A 388 -38.47 -4.77 -4.68
N VAL A 389 -39.30 -5.36 -3.81
CA VAL A 389 -40.37 -4.63 -3.14
C VAL A 389 -39.79 -3.49 -2.30
N PHE A 390 -38.71 -3.73 -1.54
CA PHE A 390 -38.08 -2.69 -0.74
C PHE A 390 -37.62 -1.50 -1.61
N VAL A 391 -36.82 -1.74 -2.65
CA VAL A 391 -36.30 -0.64 -3.49
C VAL A 391 -37.38 0.02 -4.36
N GLU A 392 -38.46 -0.71 -4.66
CA GLU A 392 -39.65 -0.18 -5.32
C GLU A 392 -40.36 0.85 -4.43
N LYS A 393 -40.60 0.51 -3.16
CA LYS A 393 -41.30 1.40 -2.21
C LYS A 393 -40.44 2.62 -1.82
N GLU A 394 -39.12 2.49 -1.86
CA GLU A 394 -38.18 3.61 -1.76
C GLU A 394 -38.17 4.51 -3.02
N GLY A 395 -38.90 4.14 -4.09
CA GLY A 395 -39.01 4.92 -5.32
C GLY A 395 -37.75 4.88 -6.19
N LEU A 396 -36.87 3.90 -5.99
CA LEU A 396 -35.57 3.83 -6.67
C LEU A 396 -35.65 3.12 -8.02
N ILE A 397 -36.62 2.23 -8.17
CA ILE A 397 -36.87 1.46 -9.38
C ILE A 397 -38.32 1.62 -9.84
N SER A 398 -38.54 1.36 -11.13
CA SER A 398 -39.86 1.26 -11.74
C SER A 398 -39.91 0.08 -12.71
N GLY A 399 -41.13 -0.40 -12.95
CA GLY A 399 -41.43 -1.45 -13.91
C GLY A 399 -41.68 -0.91 -15.32
N TYR A 400 -42.01 -1.83 -16.21
CA TYR A 400 -42.44 -1.53 -17.56
C TYR A 400 -43.94 -1.17 -17.59
N SER A 401 -44.38 -0.54 -18.68
CA SER A 401 -45.77 -0.11 -18.86
C SER A 401 -46.79 -1.27 -18.90
N ASP A 402 -46.33 -2.50 -19.11
CA ASP A 402 -47.14 -3.73 -19.05
C ASP A 402 -47.41 -4.22 -17.61
N GLY A 403 -46.83 -3.55 -16.60
CA GLY A 403 -46.93 -3.91 -15.19
C GLY A 403 -45.94 -5.00 -14.75
N THR A 404 -44.89 -5.25 -15.53
CA THR A 404 -43.81 -6.20 -15.20
C THR A 404 -42.54 -5.50 -14.74
N PHE A 405 -41.71 -6.19 -13.95
CA PHE A 405 -40.37 -5.76 -13.57
C PHE A 405 -39.28 -6.44 -14.38
N ARG A 406 -39.49 -7.68 -14.84
CA ARG A 406 -38.55 -8.54 -15.56
C ARG A 406 -37.27 -8.81 -14.76
N PRO A 407 -37.37 -9.44 -13.57
CA PRO A 407 -36.27 -9.56 -12.61
C PRO A 407 -35.03 -10.27 -13.18
N LYS A 408 -35.23 -11.24 -14.07
CA LYS A 408 -34.18 -12.09 -14.65
C LYS A 408 -33.54 -11.49 -15.91
N GLU A 409 -34.06 -10.37 -16.43
CA GLU A 409 -33.48 -9.74 -17.61
C GLU A 409 -32.23 -8.94 -17.29
N ALA A 410 -31.24 -9.01 -18.20
CA ALA A 410 -30.05 -8.19 -18.15
C ALA A 410 -30.38 -6.70 -18.29
N MET A 411 -29.80 -5.86 -17.42
CA MET A 411 -29.99 -4.41 -17.45
C MET A 411 -29.23 -3.75 -18.59
N THR A 412 -29.86 -2.75 -19.22
CA THR A 412 -29.11 -1.81 -20.06
C THR A 412 -28.36 -0.80 -19.20
N ARG A 413 -27.32 -0.19 -19.79
CA ARG A 413 -26.57 0.91 -19.15
C ARG A 413 -27.47 2.09 -18.77
N ALA A 414 -28.45 2.43 -19.62
CA ALA A 414 -29.43 3.49 -19.31
C ALA A 414 -30.33 3.15 -18.12
N GLN A 415 -30.80 1.91 -18.01
CA GLN A 415 -31.58 1.44 -16.86
C GLN A 415 -30.78 1.51 -15.56
N PHE A 416 -29.51 1.07 -15.60
CA PHE A 416 -28.64 1.14 -14.44
C PHE A 416 -28.34 2.59 -14.05
N ALA A 417 -28.09 3.48 -15.03
CA ALA A 417 -27.89 4.91 -14.80
C ALA A 417 -29.11 5.56 -14.12
N SER A 418 -30.32 5.31 -14.63
CA SER A 418 -31.54 5.84 -14.02
C SER A 418 -31.70 5.40 -12.56
N MET A 419 -31.46 4.11 -12.29
CA MET A 419 -31.52 3.55 -10.93
C MET A 419 -30.50 4.19 -9.97
N MET A 420 -29.26 4.41 -10.41
CA MET A 420 -28.24 5.09 -9.58
C MET A 420 -28.54 6.58 -9.39
N ALA A 421 -29.08 7.25 -10.41
CA ALA A 421 -29.49 8.65 -10.30
C ALA A 421 -30.63 8.84 -9.29
N ASN A 422 -31.63 7.95 -9.31
CA ASN A 422 -32.73 7.96 -8.34
C ASN A 422 -32.23 7.75 -6.89
N TYR A 423 -31.25 6.86 -6.71
CA TYR A 423 -30.63 6.64 -5.40
C TYR A 423 -29.86 7.87 -4.90
N LEU A 424 -29.09 8.49 -5.78
CA LEU A 424 -28.22 9.62 -5.43
C LEU A 424 -28.99 10.94 -5.27
N LYS A 425 -30.11 11.12 -5.97
CA LYS A 425 -30.92 12.36 -6.00
C LYS A 425 -30.06 13.61 -6.23
N LEU A 426 -29.05 13.50 -7.08
CA LEU A 426 -28.15 14.60 -7.43
C LEU A 426 -28.74 15.44 -8.55
N GLU A 427 -28.45 16.74 -8.48
CA GLU A 427 -28.63 17.64 -9.63
C GLU A 427 -27.51 17.43 -10.64
N GLU A 428 -27.70 17.90 -11.87
CA GLU A 428 -26.68 17.83 -12.92
C GLU A 428 -25.45 18.66 -12.51
N GLY A 429 -24.25 18.09 -12.67
CA GLY A 429 -23.01 18.78 -12.30
C GLY A 429 -22.62 19.86 -13.32
N ASN A 430 -21.66 20.71 -12.94
CA ASN A 430 -21.27 21.89 -13.74
C ASN A 430 -20.62 21.58 -15.11
N ASN A 431 -20.29 20.32 -15.40
CA ASN A 431 -19.64 19.89 -16.64
C ASN A 431 -20.42 18.73 -17.30
N PRO A 432 -21.58 19.00 -17.89
CA PRO A 432 -22.38 17.97 -18.55
C PRO A 432 -21.63 17.41 -19.76
N ILE A 433 -21.54 16.08 -19.83
CA ILE A 433 -20.92 15.38 -20.96
C ILE A 433 -22.04 15.03 -21.94
N SER A 434 -21.96 15.56 -23.16
CA SER A 434 -22.88 15.19 -24.24
C SER A 434 -22.36 13.98 -25.00
N PHE A 435 -23.21 12.97 -25.18
CA PHE A 435 -22.91 11.77 -25.95
C PHE A 435 -23.72 11.75 -27.25
N LYS A 436 -23.07 11.38 -28.36
CA LYS A 436 -23.72 11.39 -29.68
C LYS A 436 -24.88 10.40 -29.80
N ASP A 437 -24.84 9.33 -29.02
CA ASP A 437 -25.83 8.25 -28.99
C ASP A 437 -26.89 8.44 -27.89
N VAL A 438 -26.87 9.58 -27.17
CA VAL A 438 -27.90 9.98 -26.21
C VAL A 438 -28.57 11.24 -26.73
N LYS A 439 -29.62 11.06 -27.53
CA LYS A 439 -30.38 12.17 -28.12
C LYS A 439 -31.13 12.96 -27.04
N GLU A 440 -31.38 14.23 -27.32
CA GLU A 440 -32.31 15.05 -26.54
C GLU A 440 -33.69 14.39 -26.49
N GLY A 441 -34.32 14.39 -25.31
CA GLY A 441 -35.59 13.69 -25.08
C GLY A 441 -35.47 12.18 -24.88
N PHE A 442 -34.28 11.57 -24.98
CA PHE A 442 -34.10 10.18 -24.55
C PHE A 442 -34.45 10.06 -23.06
N TRP A 443 -35.26 9.08 -22.70
CA TRP A 443 -35.87 8.97 -21.36
C TRP A 443 -34.85 8.95 -20.21
N ALA A 444 -33.64 8.43 -20.43
CA ALA A 444 -32.56 8.39 -19.43
C ALA A 444 -31.52 9.50 -19.59
N SER A 445 -31.70 10.45 -20.52
CA SER A 445 -30.71 11.50 -20.83
C SER A 445 -30.28 12.27 -19.58
N LYS A 446 -31.22 12.76 -18.77
CA LYS A 446 -30.92 13.47 -17.52
C LYS A 446 -30.08 12.63 -16.55
N ALA A 447 -30.47 11.36 -16.35
CA ALA A 447 -29.76 10.45 -15.44
C ALA A 447 -28.33 10.16 -15.94
N ILE A 448 -28.17 9.91 -17.25
CA ILE A 448 -26.88 9.67 -17.88
C ILE A 448 -25.97 10.89 -17.71
N ASN A 449 -26.46 12.08 -18.07
CA ASN A 449 -25.68 13.31 -17.98
C ASN A 449 -25.26 13.60 -16.54
N THR A 450 -26.18 13.45 -15.58
CA THR A 450 -25.92 13.66 -14.15
C THR A 450 -24.81 12.74 -13.65
N LEU A 451 -24.88 11.44 -13.91
CA LEU A 451 -23.85 10.51 -13.44
C LEU A 451 -22.52 10.69 -14.16
N SER A 452 -22.55 11.06 -15.44
CA SER A 452 -21.34 11.33 -16.23
C SER A 452 -20.64 12.61 -15.78
N SER A 453 -21.37 13.68 -15.47
CA SER A 453 -20.81 14.95 -14.97
C SER A 453 -20.12 14.79 -13.61
N HIS A 454 -20.56 13.80 -12.80
CA HIS A 454 -19.94 13.43 -11.52
C HIS A 454 -18.84 12.37 -11.65
N GLY A 455 -18.54 11.89 -12.86
CA GLY A 455 -17.54 10.83 -13.09
C GLY A 455 -17.93 9.45 -12.56
N ILE A 456 -19.19 9.28 -12.13
CA ILE A 456 -19.72 8.04 -11.55
C ILE A 456 -19.87 6.97 -12.63
N MET A 457 -20.57 7.32 -13.71
CA MET A 457 -20.74 6.45 -14.87
C MET A 457 -20.30 7.18 -16.14
N VAL A 458 -19.18 6.73 -16.71
CA VAL A 458 -18.59 7.32 -17.93
C VAL A 458 -18.98 6.52 -19.17
N GLY A 459 -18.87 7.16 -20.34
CA GLY A 459 -19.08 6.52 -21.62
C GLY A 459 -18.09 5.38 -21.89
N LYS A 460 -18.47 4.46 -22.79
CA LYS A 460 -17.58 3.40 -23.27
C LYS A 460 -16.45 3.96 -24.14
N SER A 461 -16.70 5.11 -24.76
CA SER A 461 -15.71 5.92 -25.47
C SER A 461 -15.92 7.39 -25.11
N LYS A 462 -15.03 8.26 -25.60
CA LYS A 462 -15.10 9.72 -25.35
C LYS A 462 -16.45 10.34 -25.74
N ASN A 463 -17.10 9.81 -26.78
CA ASN A 463 -18.29 10.42 -27.38
C ASN A 463 -19.53 9.50 -27.37
N GLU A 464 -19.42 8.27 -26.86
CA GLU A 464 -20.52 7.30 -26.85
C GLU A 464 -20.75 6.71 -25.46
N PHE A 465 -22.00 6.81 -25.00
CA PHE A 465 -22.41 6.23 -23.73
C PHE A 465 -22.80 4.75 -23.84
N LYS A 466 -23.34 4.35 -25.00
CA LYS A 466 -23.96 3.07 -25.31
C LYS A 466 -25.15 2.75 -24.38
N PRO A 467 -26.22 3.56 -24.39
CA PRO A 467 -27.32 3.44 -23.42
C PRO A 467 -28.07 2.10 -23.46
N ASN A 468 -28.12 1.46 -24.64
CA ASN A 468 -28.84 0.20 -24.85
C ASN A 468 -27.97 -1.05 -24.62
N ASP A 469 -26.65 -0.90 -24.50
CA ASP A 469 -25.76 -2.03 -24.22
C ASP A 469 -26.05 -2.60 -22.83
N LYS A 470 -25.94 -3.92 -22.71
CA LYS A 470 -26.11 -4.61 -21.43
C LYS A 470 -24.87 -4.41 -20.56
N ILE A 471 -25.10 -4.01 -19.30
CA ILE A 471 -24.04 -3.72 -18.34
C ILE A 471 -23.51 -5.00 -17.67
N THR A 472 -22.19 -5.14 -17.54
CA THR A 472 -21.60 -6.31 -16.87
C THR A 472 -21.59 -6.15 -15.34
N ARG A 473 -21.45 -7.28 -14.64
CA ARG A 473 -21.30 -7.30 -13.17
C ARG A 473 -20.05 -6.53 -12.71
N ALA A 474 -18.94 -6.60 -13.46
CA ALA A 474 -17.73 -5.81 -13.18
C ALA A 474 -17.94 -4.29 -13.33
N GLU A 475 -18.69 -3.87 -14.36
CA GLU A 475 -19.06 -2.46 -14.54
C GLU A 475 -19.96 -1.98 -13.40
N ALA A 476 -20.98 -2.77 -13.05
CA ALA A 476 -21.87 -2.45 -11.94
C ALA A 476 -21.10 -2.32 -10.63
N ALA A 477 -20.19 -3.26 -10.30
CA ALA A 477 -19.34 -3.20 -9.12
C ALA A 477 -18.52 -1.90 -9.05
N THR A 478 -17.91 -1.53 -10.18
CA THR A 478 -17.12 -0.29 -10.28
C THR A 478 -17.97 0.95 -10.05
N ILE A 479 -19.18 0.99 -10.60
CA ILE A 479 -20.09 2.13 -10.44
C ILE A 479 -20.60 2.20 -9.00
N PHE A 480 -20.98 1.08 -8.38
CA PHE A 480 -21.41 1.07 -6.98
C PHE A 480 -20.31 1.55 -6.03
N ASN A 481 -19.05 1.14 -6.24
CA ASN A 481 -17.92 1.67 -5.48
C ASN A 481 -17.81 3.20 -5.62
N LYS A 482 -17.98 3.75 -6.82
CA LYS A 482 -17.98 5.21 -7.03
C LYS A 482 -19.17 5.92 -6.38
N VAL A 483 -20.37 5.35 -6.50
CA VAL A 483 -21.61 5.86 -5.88
C VAL A 483 -21.46 6.01 -4.37
N LEU A 484 -20.67 5.13 -3.74
CA LEU A 484 -20.43 5.11 -2.30
C LEU A 484 -19.10 5.74 -1.88
N ASP A 485 -18.38 6.36 -2.82
CA ASP A 485 -17.03 6.88 -2.61
C ASP A 485 -16.07 5.85 -1.97
N ARG A 486 -16.24 4.58 -2.33
CA ARG A 486 -15.40 3.48 -1.87
C ARG A 486 -14.13 3.42 -2.71
N LYS A 487 -13.06 3.99 -2.16
CA LYS A 487 -11.74 4.03 -2.81
C LYS A 487 -11.01 2.71 -2.66
N VAL A 488 -10.42 2.24 -3.76
CA VAL A 488 -9.63 1.01 -3.78
C VAL A 488 -8.21 1.29 -3.28
N ASN A 489 -7.80 0.61 -2.21
CA ASN A 489 -6.40 0.58 -1.76
C ASN A 489 -5.75 -0.75 -2.17
N LYS A 490 -5.03 -0.75 -3.30
CA LYS A 490 -4.43 -1.98 -3.86
C LYS A 490 -3.44 -2.66 -2.92
N SER A 491 -2.56 -1.88 -2.27
CA SER A 491 -1.55 -2.40 -1.35
C SER A 491 -2.19 -3.13 -0.17
N PHE A 492 -3.19 -2.50 0.45
CA PHE A 492 -3.94 -3.09 1.55
C PHE A 492 -4.68 -4.36 1.11
N LEU A 493 -5.36 -4.31 -0.04
CA LEU A 493 -6.08 -5.46 -0.58
C LEU A 493 -5.13 -6.63 -0.91
N ASP A 494 -3.97 -6.35 -1.48
CA ASP A 494 -2.98 -7.38 -1.79
C ASP A 494 -2.44 -8.08 -0.54
N LYS A 495 -2.29 -7.36 0.57
CA LYS A 495 -1.76 -7.89 1.83
C LYS A 495 -2.81 -8.61 2.68
N TYR A 496 -4.03 -8.09 2.71
CA TYR A 496 -5.05 -8.52 3.69
C TYR A 496 -6.32 -9.11 3.09
N SER A 497 -6.54 -8.97 1.79
CA SER A 497 -7.73 -9.55 1.15
C SER A 497 -7.42 -10.86 0.46
N LYS A 498 -8.43 -11.74 0.44
CA LYS A 498 -8.35 -13.03 -0.23
C LYS A 498 -9.34 -13.08 -1.38
N ASN A 499 -8.82 -13.26 -2.61
CA ASN A 499 -9.69 -13.59 -3.73
C ASN A 499 -10.24 -15.01 -3.57
N THR A 500 -11.56 -15.13 -3.49
CA THR A 500 -12.25 -16.43 -3.42
C THR A 500 -12.82 -16.87 -4.77
N PHE A 501 -12.81 -15.99 -5.78
CA PHE A 501 -13.42 -16.21 -7.08
C PHE A 501 -12.40 -16.72 -8.10
N LYS A 502 -12.61 -17.93 -8.60
CA LYS A 502 -11.72 -18.61 -9.56
C LYS A 502 -11.76 -18.00 -10.96
N ASP A 503 -12.84 -17.31 -11.30
CA ASP A 503 -13.05 -16.67 -12.59
C ASP A 503 -12.66 -15.19 -12.61
N LEU A 504 -12.05 -14.70 -11.53
CA LEU A 504 -11.55 -13.34 -11.40
C LEU A 504 -10.02 -13.36 -11.31
N ASN A 505 -9.36 -13.27 -12.48
CA ASN A 505 -7.91 -13.19 -12.54
C ASN A 505 -7.41 -11.79 -12.14
N ARG A 506 -6.17 -11.70 -11.62
CA ARG A 506 -5.57 -10.45 -11.12
C ARG A 506 -5.32 -9.41 -12.21
N ASP A 507 -5.18 -9.83 -13.45
CA ASP A 507 -5.04 -8.99 -14.65
C ASP A 507 -6.39 -8.44 -15.16
N HIS A 508 -7.51 -8.96 -14.67
CA HIS A 508 -8.82 -8.42 -15.01
C HIS A 508 -8.93 -6.96 -14.56
N TRP A 509 -9.34 -6.06 -15.47
CA TRP A 509 -9.36 -4.61 -15.22
C TRP A 509 -10.16 -4.20 -13.97
N ALA A 510 -11.19 -4.97 -13.63
CA ALA A 510 -12.03 -4.75 -12.45
C ALA A 510 -11.63 -5.57 -11.21
N TYR A 511 -10.49 -6.29 -11.22
CA TYR A 511 -10.09 -7.18 -10.12
C TYR A 511 -10.26 -6.52 -8.75
N TYR A 512 -9.59 -5.39 -8.52
CA TYR A 512 -9.64 -4.71 -7.23
C TYR A 512 -11.02 -4.10 -6.93
N GLN A 513 -11.80 -3.73 -7.95
CA GLN A 513 -13.17 -3.24 -7.73
C GLN A 513 -14.06 -4.35 -7.18
N VAL A 514 -13.91 -5.57 -7.72
CA VAL A 514 -14.64 -6.76 -7.28
C VAL A 514 -14.16 -7.22 -5.90
N ILE A 515 -12.85 -7.22 -5.64
CA ILE A 515 -12.34 -7.53 -4.30
C ILE A 515 -12.85 -6.50 -3.29
N GLU A 516 -12.82 -5.21 -3.60
CA GLU A 516 -13.29 -4.16 -2.69
C GLU A 516 -14.77 -4.31 -2.36
N ILE A 517 -15.65 -4.48 -3.37
CA ILE A 517 -17.10 -4.55 -3.14
C ILE A 517 -17.56 -5.81 -2.38
N THR A 518 -16.76 -6.88 -2.45
CA THR A 518 -17.04 -8.17 -1.81
C THR A 518 -16.25 -8.38 -0.52
N ALA A 519 -15.35 -7.46 -0.18
CA ALA A 519 -14.49 -7.57 0.99
C ALA A 519 -15.31 -7.56 2.28
N LYS A 520 -14.96 -8.51 3.15
CA LYS A 520 -15.41 -8.60 4.53
C LYS A 520 -14.33 -8.05 5.44
#